data_AF-A0AAV1QLW6-F1
#
_entry.id   AF-A0AAV1QLW6-F1
#
_cell.length_a   1.000
_cell.length_b   1.000
_cell.length_c   1.000
_cell.angle_alpha   90.00
_cell.angle_beta   90.00
_cell.angle_gamma   90.00
#
_symmetry.space_group_name_H-M   'P 1'
#
loop_
_entity.id
_entity.type
_entity.pdbx_description
1 polymer ?
#
loop_
_entity_poly.entity_id
_entity_poly.type
_entity_poly.pdbx_seq_one_letter_code
_entity_poly.pdbx_strand_id
1 'polypeptide(L)'
;MCVVLCVCSLSGCLITEEGCASLASALSSNPSHLRELDLSYNHPGDSGEKLLSAGLEDPHWRLDTLSLQPAGVRWLTPGLRK
;
A
#
# COMPACT_ATOMS: atom_id res chain seq x y z
N MET A 1 -23.31 -8.67 9.21
CA MET A 1 -21.91 -8.89 8.78
C MET A 1 -21.20 -7.55 8.84
N CYS A 2 -20.42 -7.29 9.89
CA CYS A 2 -19.60 -6.08 9.92
C CYS A 2 -18.47 -6.27 8.90
N VAL A 3 -18.62 -5.68 7.72
CA VAL A 3 -17.52 -5.47 6.79
C VAL A 3 -16.60 -4.45 7.45
N VAL A 4 -15.67 -4.92 8.28
CA VAL A 4 -14.59 -4.07 8.76
C VAL A 4 -13.71 -3.80 7.54
N LEU A 5 -14.02 -2.74 6.80
CA LEU A 5 -13.08 -2.14 5.86
C LEU A 5 -11.92 -1.63 6.72
N CYS A 6 -10.83 -2.39 6.75
CA CYS A 6 -9.62 -1.94 7.40
C CYS A 6 -8.94 -0.96 6.44
N VAL A 7 -9.16 0.33 6.68
CA VAL A 7 -8.47 1.44 6.01
C VAL A 7 -7.31 1.83 6.92
N CYS A 8 -6.08 1.76 6.41
CA CYS A 8 -4.89 2.09 7.17
C CYS A 8 -4.26 3.35 6.56
N SER A 9 -4.29 4.46 7.31
CA SER A 9 -3.63 5.70 6.92
C SER A 9 -2.37 5.87 7.75
N LEU A 10 -1.24 5.89 7.05
CA LEU A 10 0.09 6.15 7.58
C LEU A 10 0.65 7.44 6.97
N SER A 11 -0.24 8.36 6.58
CA SER A 11 0.15 9.59 5.91
C SER A 11 1.01 10.47 6.82
N GLY A 12 2.15 10.95 6.33
CA GLY A 12 3.04 11.82 7.11
C GLY A 12 3.78 11.12 8.25
N CYS A 13 3.85 9.78 8.26
CA CYS A 13 4.59 9.01 9.26
C CYS A 13 6.11 8.96 9.01
N LEU A 14 6.63 9.73 8.05
CA LEU A 14 8.04 9.72 7.65
C LEU A 14 8.53 8.31 7.27
N ILE A 15 7.66 7.52 6.65
CA ILE A 15 8.01 6.17 6.21
C ILE A 15 9.06 6.27 5.11
N THR A 16 10.21 5.65 5.37
CA THR A 16 11.33 5.47 4.45
C THR A 16 11.18 4.18 3.63
N GLU A 17 12.10 3.93 2.71
CA GLU A 17 12.16 2.69 1.92
C GLU A 17 12.11 1.41 2.79
N GLU A 18 12.85 1.38 3.91
CA GLU A 18 12.84 0.25 4.84
C GLU A 18 11.49 0.04 5.52
N GLY A 19 10.79 1.13 5.84
CA GLY A 19 9.45 1.06 6.40
C GLY A 19 8.44 0.48 5.39
N CYS A 20 8.56 0.83 4.11
CA CYS A 20 7.76 0.24 3.04
C CYS A 20 8.06 -1.25 2.83
N ALA A 21 9.33 -1.65 2.87
CA ALA A 21 9.72 -3.06 2.79
C ALA A 21 9.13 -3.88 3.95
N SER A 22 9.19 -3.32 5.17
CA SER A 22 8.62 -3.94 6.37
C SER A 22 7.09 -4.05 6.27
N LEU A 23 6.41 -3.01 5.78
CA LEU A 23 4.97 -3.03 5.49
C LEU A 23 4.61 -4.10 4.47
N ALA A 24 5.35 -4.17 3.36
CA ALA A 24 5.11 -5.16 2.32
C ALA A 24 5.28 -6.59 2.84
N SER A 25 6.33 -6.83 3.64
CA SER A 25 6.57 -8.12 4.27
C SER A 25 5.47 -8.48 5.29
N ALA A 26 5.01 -7.52 6.10
CA ALA A 26 3.91 -7.73 7.04
C ALA A 26 2.58 -8.05 6.33
N LEU A 27 2.28 -7.36 5.23
CA LEU A 27 1.09 -7.61 4.41
C LEU A 27 1.15 -8.97 3.70
N SER A 28 2.33 -9.39 3.23
CA SER A 28 2.53 -10.70 2.61
C SER A 28 2.48 -11.84 3.63
N SER A 29 3.13 -11.67 4.79
CA SER A 29 3.16 -12.67 5.87
C SER A 29 1.83 -12.81 6.58
N ASN A 30 1.04 -11.73 6.63
CA ASN A 30 -0.26 -11.72 7.27
C ASN A 30 -1.24 -11.00 6.34
N PRO A 31 -1.86 -11.75 5.39
CA PRO A 31 -2.78 -11.20 4.40
C PRO A 31 -4.03 -10.70 5.13
N SER A 32 -3.95 -9.47 5.61
CA SER A 32 -5.02 -8.78 6.31
C SER A 32 -6.14 -8.47 5.31
N HIS A 33 -7.36 -8.31 5.81
CA HIS A 33 -8.50 -7.84 5.00
C HIS A 33 -8.39 -6.35 4.65
N LEU A 34 -7.17 -5.81 4.61
CA LEU A 34 -6.87 -4.40 4.38
C LEU A 34 -7.10 -4.11 2.90
N ARG A 35 -8.08 -3.24 2.64
CA ARG A 35 -8.52 -2.87 1.29
C ARG A 35 -7.86 -1.57 0.84
N GLU A 36 -7.54 -0.70 1.77
CA GLU A 36 -7.04 0.65 1.48
C GLU A 36 -5.82 0.96 2.35
N LEU A 37 -4.73 1.34 1.71
CA LEU A 37 -3.51 1.82 2.36
C LEU A 37 -3.16 3.20 1.83
N ASP A 38 -3.13 4.18 2.74
CA ASP A 38 -2.69 5.53 2.43
C ASP A 38 -1.33 5.80 3.05
N LEU A 39 -0.35 6.01 2.19
CA LEU A 39 1.03 6.41 2.49
C LEU A 39 1.34 7.79 1.90
N SER A 40 0.32 8.61 1.61
CA SER A 40 0.51 9.99 1.16
C SER A 40 1.42 10.78 2.11
N TYR A 41 2.13 11.78 1.59
CA TYR A 41 3.09 12.58 2.38
C TYR A 41 4.19 11.74 3.08
N ASN A 42 4.53 10.57 2.55
CA ASN A 42 5.74 9.84 2.91
C ASN A 42 6.78 9.88 1.78
N HIS A 43 7.98 9.41 2.07
CA HIS A 43 9.06 9.25 1.10
C HIS A 43 9.41 7.75 0.99
N PRO A 44 8.52 6.95 0.38
CA PRO A 44 8.75 5.52 0.19
C PRO A 44 9.97 5.23 -0.70
N GLY A 45 10.46 6.22 -1.46
CA GLY A 45 11.56 6.06 -2.42
C GLY A 45 11.20 5.17 -3.60
N ASP A 46 12.02 5.19 -4.66
CA ASP A 46 11.77 4.37 -5.85
C ASP A 46 11.75 2.86 -5.52
N SER A 47 12.54 2.42 -4.53
CA SER A 47 12.58 1.02 -4.12
C SER A 47 11.33 0.61 -3.35
N GLY A 48 10.86 1.47 -2.42
CA GLY A 48 9.65 1.19 -1.63
C GLY A 48 8.39 1.23 -2.49
N GLU A 49 8.29 2.18 -3.43
CA GLU A 49 7.18 2.20 -4.39
C GLU A 49 7.14 0.93 -5.25
N LYS A 50 8.30 0.46 -5.76
CA LYS A 50 8.39 -0.79 -6.51
C LYS A 50 8.01 -2.01 -5.67
N LEU A 51 8.45 -2.08 -4.42
CA LEU A 51 8.10 -3.17 -3.51
C LEU A 51 6.60 -3.25 -3.25
N LEU A 52 5.99 -2.11 -2.94
CA LEU A 52 4.54 -2.04 -2.71
C LEU A 52 3.75 -2.32 -4.00
N SER A 53 4.23 -1.85 -5.14
CA SER A 53 3.63 -2.14 -6.46
C SER A 53 3.74 -3.62 -6.83
N ALA A 54 4.87 -4.27 -6.52
CA ALA A 54 5.03 -5.71 -6.72
C ALA A 54 4.10 -6.52 -5.78
N GLY A 55 3.91 -6.04 -4.55
CA GLY A 55 2.95 -6.61 -3.61
C GLY A 55 1.51 -6.53 -4.11
N LEU A 56 1.12 -5.43 -4.78
CA LEU A 56 -0.20 -5.31 -5.42
C LEU A 56 -0.44 -6.33 -6.55
N GLU A 57 0.62 -6.87 -7.16
CA GLU A 57 0.52 -7.94 -8.16
C GLU A 57 0.40 -9.33 -7.50
N ASP A 58 0.69 -9.42 -6.20
CA ASP A 58 0.60 -10.66 -5.44
C ASP A 58 -0.87 -10.98 -5.11
N PRO A 59 -1.40 -12.16 -5.50
CA PRO A 59 -2.78 -12.55 -5.20
C PRO A 59 -3.09 -12.72 -3.71
N HIS A 60 -2.07 -12.78 -2.84
CA HIS A 60 -2.26 -12.78 -1.39
C HIS A 60 -2.63 -11.39 -0.86
N TRP A 61 -2.28 -10.32 -1.57
CA TRP A 61 -2.67 -8.97 -1.19
C TRP A 61 -4.13 -8.72 -1.59
N ARG A 62 -4.95 -8.37 -0.60
CA ARG A 62 -6.37 -8.01 -0.79
C ARG A 62 -6.60 -6.51 -0.87
N LEU A 63 -5.52 -5.76 -1.08
CA LEU A 63 -5.56 -4.32 -1.25
C LEU A 63 -6.30 -4.00 -2.54
N ASP A 64 -7.30 -3.15 -2.47
CA ASP A 64 -7.96 -2.58 -3.65
C ASP A 64 -7.34 -1.23 -4.03
N THR A 65 -6.75 -0.53 -3.05
CA THR A 65 -6.33 0.87 -3.22
C THR A 65 -5.05 1.18 -2.43
N LEU A 66 -4.04 1.70 -3.13
CA LEU A 66 -2.80 2.21 -2.56
C LEU A 66 -2.58 3.67 -2.98
N SER A 67 -2.30 4.54 -2.00
CA SER A 67 -1.96 5.95 -2.20
C SER A 67 -0.52 6.21 -1.72
N LEU A 68 0.36 6.67 -2.62
CA LEU A 68 1.78 6.94 -2.34
C LEU A 68 2.18 8.40 -2.54
N GLN A 69 1.39 9.18 -3.30
CA GLN A 69 1.81 10.50 -3.76
C GLN A 69 1.41 11.62 -2.79
N PRO A 70 2.28 12.63 -2.59
CA PRO A 70 1.89 13.87 -1.95
C PRO A 70 1.03 14.68 -2.93
N ALA A 71 -0.26 14.81 -2.63
CA ALA A 71 -1.19 15.77 -3.24
C ALA A 71 -1.59 15.60 -4.73
N GLY A 72 -1.48 14.41 -5.32
CA GLY A 72 -2.08 14.11 -6.62
C GLY A 72 -2.52 12.66 -6.65
N VAL A 73 -3.82 12.39 -6.50
CA VAL A 73 -4.38 11.03 -6.37
C VAL A 73 -4.09 10.18 -7.61
N ARG A 74 -2.98 9.43 -7.57
CA ARG A 74 -2.72 8.31 -8.46
C ARG A 74 -2.99 7.03 -7.68
N TRP A 75 -4.24 6.56 -7.79
CA TRP A 75 -4.64 5.28 -7.23
C TRP A 75 -3.96 4.16 -8.02
N LEU A 76 -3.09 3.39 -7.36
CA LEU A 76 -2.58 2.15 -7.92
C LEU A 76 -3.65 1.08 -7.69
N THR A 77 -4.59 0.97 -8.63
CA THR A 77 -5.59 -0.12 -8.62
C THR A 77 -4.94 -1.40 -9.14
N PRO A 78 -4.94 -2.50 -8.38
CA PRO A 78 -4.44 -3.79 -8.85
C PRO A 78 -5.40 -4.32 -9.90
N GLY A 79 -5.05 -4.12 -11.18
CA GLY A 79 -5.81 -4.70 -12.28
C GLY A 79 -5.97 -3.87 -13.54
N LEU A 80 -5.60 -2.58 -13.56
CA LEU A 80 -5.70 -1.77 -14.78
C LEU A 80 -4.34 -1.59 -15.47
N ARG A 81 -3.80 -2.68 -16.02
CA ARG A 81 -2.86 -2.59 -17.13
C ARG A 81 -3.69 -2.30 -18.40
N LYS A 82 -3.58 -1.09 -18.95
CA LYS A 82 -3.92 -0.82 -20.36
C LYS A 82 -2.69 -1.07 -21.22
#